data_AF-Q01ZF2-F1
#
_entry.id   AF-Q01ZF2-F1
#
_cell.length_a   1.000
_cell.length_b   1.000
_cell.length_c   1.000
_cell.angle_alpha   90.00
_cell.angle_beta   90.00
_cell.angle_gamma   90.00
#
_symmetry.space_group_name_H-M   'P 1'
#
loop_
_entity.id
_entity.type
_entity.pdbx_description
1 polymer ?
#
loop_
_entity_poly.entity_id
_entity_poly.type
_entity_poly.pdbx_seq_one_letter_code
_entity_poly.pdbx_strand_id
1 'polypeptide(L)'
;MTQLDVKWRIRLEYAALHYAEAKKAVIRAAEYAQSVPTWDGTCDIQRTMEAERAALREYSQVLAIFTRLVLDGKTPAEDHEGEWHYPSEVSQDSASSHT
;
A
#
# COMPACT_ATOMS: atom_id res chain seq x y z
N MET A 1 -13.91 22.66 -1.58
CA MET A 1 -13.07 21.48 -1.28
C MET A 1 -11.92 21.97 -0.43
N THR A 2 -11.78 21.44 0.79
CA THR A 2 -10.77 21.91 1.76
C THR A 2 -9.38 21.33 1.44
N GLN A 3 -8.30 21.94 1.93
CA GLN A 3 -6.94 21.37 1.77
C GLN A 3 -6.83 19.97 2.42
N LEU A 4 -7.60 19.75 3.49
CA LEU A 4 -7.69 18.46 4.18
C LEU A 4 -8.34 17.39 3.30
N ASP A 5 -9.42 17.72 2.59
CA ASP A 5 -10.07 16.81 1.63
C ASP A 5 -9.10 16.39 0.52
N VAL A 6 -8.30 17.33 0.03
CA VAL A 6 -7.30 17.06 -1.02
C VAL A 6 -6.21 16.11 -0.51
N LYS A 7 -5.67 16.35 0.71
CA LYS A 7 -4.66 15.50 1.34
C LYS A 7 -5.17 14.07 1.51
N TRP A 8 -6.37 13.90 2.05
CA TRP A 8 -6.96 12.58 2.28
C TRP A 8 -7.37 11.87 0.99
N ARG A 9 -7.78 12.62 -0.05
CA ARG A 9 -8.02 12.05 -1.38
C ARG A 9 -6.74 11.48 -1.99
N ILE A 10 -5.62 12.22 -1.94
CA ILE A 10 -4.32 11.74 -2.42
C ILE A 10 -3.89 10.48 -1.66
N ARG A 11 -4.06 10.46 -0.34
CA ARG A 11 -3.78 9.26 0.47
C ARG A 11 -4.64 8.06 0.05
N LEU A 12 -5.92 8.27 -0.22
CA LEU A 12 -6.82 7.21 -0.66
C LEU A 12 -6.41 6.66 -2.02
N GLU A 13 -6.06 7.54 -2.97
CA GLU A 13 -5.56 7.16 -4.30
C GLU A 13 -4.27 6.33 -4.19
N TYR A 14 -3.34 6.75 -3.33
CA TYR A 14 -2.09 6.03 -3.08
C TYR A 14 -2.32 4.65 -2.46
N ALA A 15 -3.12 4.57 -1.40
CA ALA A 15 -3.44 3.29 -0.75
C ALA A 15 -4.20 2.34 -1.69
N ALA A 16 -5.06 2.87 -2.56
CA ALA A 16 -5.75 2.09 -3.59
C ALA A 16 -4.79 1.51 -4.63
N LEU A 17 -3.81 2.31 -5.07
CA LEU A 17 -2.77 1.88 -6.01
C LEU A 17 -1.93 0.75 -5.40
N HIS A 18 -1.48 0.93 -4.15
CA HIS A 18 -0.69 -0.06 -3.42
C HIS A 18 -1.43 -1.38 -3.24
N TYR A 19 -2.71 -1.31 -2.86
CA TYR A 19 -3.56 -2.49 -2.77
C TYR A 19 -3.68 -3.22 -4.12
N ALA A 20 -3.89 -2.47 -5.21
CA ALA A 20 -3.98 -3.05 -6.55
C ALA A 20 -2.68 -3.73 -6.98
N GLU A 21 -1.52 -3.15 -6.66
CA GLU A 21 -0.21 -3.73 -6.94
C GLU A 21 0.06 -4.99 -6.11
N ALA A 22 -0.24 -4.96 -4.81
CA ALA A 22 -0.10 -6.13 -3.94
C ALA A 22 -1.00 -7.28 -4.42
N LYS A 23 -2.22 -6.98 -4.86
CA LYS A 23 -3.13 -7.97 -5.44
C LYS A 23 -2.57 -8.59 -6.72
N LYS A 24 -1.98 -7.80 -7.62
CA LYS A 24 -1.29 -8.31 -8.82
C LYS A 24 -0.10 -9.21 -8.44
N ALA A 25 0.64 -8.85 -7.39
CA ALA A 25 1.76 -9.66 -6.91
C ALA A 25 1.30 -11.04 -6.38
N VAL A 26 0.20 -11.08 -5.62
CA VAL A 26 -0.41 -12.36 -5.17
C VAL A 26 -0.84 -13.23 -6.35
N ILE A 27 -1.46 -12.64 -7.37
CA ILE A 27 -1.87 -13.39 -8.57
C ILE A 27 -0.66 -14.01 -9.26
N ARG A 28 0.41 -13.23 -9.48
CA ARG A 28 1.66 -13.73 -10.08
C ARG A 28 2.33 -14.82 -9.24
N ALA A 29 2.36 -14.66 -7.91
CA ALA A 29 2.91 -15.67 -7.01
C ALA A 29 2.08 -16.97 -7.05
N ALA A 30 0.75 -16.87 -7.15
CA ALA A 30 -0.14 -18.01 -7.28
C ALA A 30 0.03 -18.75 -8.62
N GLU A 31 0.22 -18.02 -9.72
CA GLU A 31 0.53 -18.60 -11.04
C GLU A 31 1.88 -19.32 -11.00
N TYR A 32 2.90 -18.70 -10.40
CA TYR A 32 4.22 -19.30 -10.26
C TYR A 32 4.19 -20.59 -9.42
N ALA A 33 3.52 -20.56 -8.26
CA ALA A 33 3.39 -21.72 -7.38
C ALA A 33 2.66 -22.90 -8.04
N GLN A 34 1.72 -22.63 -8.97
CA GLN A 34 1.10 -23.68 -9.78
C GLN A 34 2.06 -24.28 -10.82
N SER A 35 2.96 -23.46 -11.39
CA SER A 35 3.94 -23.90 -12.38
C SER A 35 5.12 -24.65 -11.78
N VAL A 36 5.51 -24.31 -10.55
CA VAL A 36 6.64 -24.89 -9.82
C VAL A 36 6.20 -25.11 -8.36
N PRO A 37 5.52 -26.22 -8.05
CA PRO A 37 5.05 -26.53 -6.70
C PRO A 37 6.23 -27.03 -5.84
N THR A 38 7.17 -26.14 -5.57
CA THR A 38 8.24 -26.31 -4.60
C THR A 38 7.87 -25.63 -3.28
N TRP A 39 8.57 -26.01 -2.21
CA TRP A 39 8.45 -25.36 -0.91
C TRP A 39 8.65 -23.83 -1.02
N ASP A 40 9.61 -23.40 -1.84
CA ASP A 40 9.92 -21.98 -2.06
C ASP A 40 8.75 -21.20 -2.67
N GLY A 41 8.04 -21.79 -3.64
CA GLY A 41 6.83 -21.18 -4.22
C GLY A 41 5.69 -21.01 -3.21
N THR A 42 5.63 -21.88 -2.19
CA THR A 42 4.63 -21.79 -1.10
C THR A 42 4.98 -20.71 -0.07
N CYS A 43 6.27 -20.50 0.22
CA CYS A 43 6.70 -19.39 1.07
C CYS A 43 6.51 -18.03 0.40
N ASP A 44 6.76 -17.94 -0.91
CA ASP A 44 6.61 -16.70 -1.66
C ASP A 44 5.15 -16.24 -1.78
N ILE A 45 4.21 -17.17 -1.98
CA ILE A 45 2.77 -16.85 -1.98
C ILE A 45 2.29 -16.40 -0.60
N GLN A 46 2.75 -17.04 0.49
CA GLN A 46 2.38 -16.63 1.85
C GLN A 46 2.85 -15.20 2.15
N ARG A 47 4.10 -14.88 1.79
CA ARG A 47 4.66 -13.53 1.96
C ARG A 47 3.90 -12.48 1.16
N THR A 48 3.55 -12.77 -0.09
CA THR A 48 2.77 -11.83 -0.92
C THR A 48 1.34 -11.65 -0.39
N MET A 49 0.72 -12.70 0.15
CA MET A 49 -0.59 -12.59 0.80
C MET A 49 -0.55 -11.75 2.08
N GLU A 50 0.51 -11.83 2.87
CA GLU A 50 0.69 -10.96 4.04
C GLU A 50 0.83 -9.50 3.64
N ALA A 51 1.60 -9.21 2.59
CA ALA A 51 1.73 -7.86 2.04
C ALA A 51 0.40 -7.33 1.48
N GLU A 52 -0.39 -8.15 0.79
CA GLU A 52 -1.72 -7.77 0.28
C GLU A 52 -2.70 -7.47 1.42
N ARG A 53 -2.68 -8.26 2.49
CA ARG A 53 -3.49 -8.00 3.69
C ARG A 53 -3.12 -6.70 4.39
N ALA A 54 -1.82 -6.38 4.46
CA ALA A 54 -1.35 -5.12 5.01
C ALA A 54 -1.85 -3.92 4.17
N ALA A 55 -1.69 -3.99 2.85
CA ALA A 55 -2.16 -2.95 1.92
C ALA A 55 -3.70 -2.80 1.96
N LEU A 56 -4.45 -3.89 2.06
CA LEU A 56 -5.90 -3.86 2.19
C LEU A 56 -6.34 -3.19 3.50
N ARG A 57 -5.64 -3.47 4.61
CA ARG A 57 -5.91 -2.84 5.90
C ARG A 57 -5.69 -1.33 5.82
N GLU A 58 -4.58 -0.90 5.24
CA GLU A 58 -4.26 0.52 5.03
C GLU A 58 -5.32 1.20 4.16
N TYR A 59 -5.65 0.63 2.99
CA TYR A 59 -6.69 1.15 2.11
C TYR A 59 -8.04 1.28 2.82
N SER A 60 -8.44 0.27 3.59
CA SER A 60 -9.71 0.26 4.33
C SER A 60 -9.74 1.34 5.41
N GLN A 61 -8.62 1.56 6.11
CA GLN A 61 -8.50 2.61 7.13
C GLN A 61 -8.60 3.99 6.50
N VAL A 62 -7.82 4.26 5.45
CA VAL A 62 -7.82 5.55 4.74
C VAL A 62 -9.20 5.83 4.13
N LEU A 63 -9.86 4.83 3.54
CA LEU A 63 -11.21 4.96 3.01
C LEU A 63 -12.23 5.31 4.10
N ALA A 64 -12.17 4.65 5.26
CA ALA A 64 -13.05 4.95 6.38
C ALA A 64 -12.87 6.38 6.89
N ILE A 65 -11.62 6.85 6.98
CA ILE A 65 -11.29 8.21 7.39
C ILE A 65 -11.79 9.23 6.37
N PHE A 66 -11.48 9.04 5.08
CA PHE A 66 -11.94 9.93 4.02
C PHE A 66 -13.46 9.99 3.95
N THR A 67 -14.14 8.85 4.12
CA THR A 67 -15.61 8.78 4.14
C THR A 67 -16.19 9.59 5.30
N ARG A 68 -15.63 9.47 6.50
CA ARG A 68 -16.04 10.28 7.67
C ARG A 68 -15.78 11.77 7.45
N LEU A 69 -14.64 12.12 6.86
CA LEU A 69 -14.29 13.50 6.56
C LEU A 69 -15.29 14.13 5.57
N VAL A 70 -15.60 13.43 4.48
CA VAL A 70 -16.47 13.94 3.41
C VAL A 70 -17.94 13.93 3.81
N LEU A 71 -18.41 12.90 4.53
CA LEU A 71 -19.84 12.77 4.89
C LEU A 71 -20.19 13.51 6.18
N ASP A 72 -19.35 13.42 7.22
CA ASP A 72 -19.67 13.97 8.54
C ASP A 72 -19.04 15.35 8.78
N GLY A 73 -18.14 15.80 7.90
CA GLY A 73 -17.33 17.01 8.10
C GLY A 73 -16.39 16.93 9.31
N LYS A 74 -16.17 15.72 9.85
CA LYS A 74 -15.35 15.49 11.04
C LYS A 74 -13.90 15.21 10.64
N THR A 75 -13.00 16.09 11.06
CA THR A 75 -11.56 15.89 10.92
C THR A 75 -11.11 14.68 11.75
N PRO A 76 -10.43 13.69 11.17
CA PRO A 76 -9.85 12.57 11.91
C PRO A 76 -8.79 13.05 12.91
N ALA A 77 -8.76 12.44 14.10
CA ALA A 77 -7.83 12.81 15.18
C ALA A 77 -6.34 12.62 14.83
N GLU A 78 -6.01 11.86 13.78
CA GLU A 78 -4.64 11.66 13.28
C GLU A 78 -3.96 12.94 12.75
N ASP A 79 -4.70 14.03 12.52
CA ASP A 79 -4.09 15.34 12.22
C ASP A 79 -3.72 16.15 13.48
N HIS A 80 -3.87 15.59 14.69
CA HIS A 80 -3.37 16.25 15.90
C HIS A 80 -1.89 15.95 16.19
N GLU A 81 -1.41 14.72 16.06
CA GLU A 81 0.00 14.35 16.32
C GLU A 81 0.31 13.04 15.60
N GLY A 82 1.17 13.05 14.57
CA GLY A 82 1.51 11.81 13.88
C GLY A 82 2.13 12.03 12.52
N GLU A 83 3.42 12.34 12.53
CA GLU A 83 4.30 12.37 11.37
C GLU A 83 4.22 11.04 10.60
N TRP A 84 3.50 11.05 9.48
CA TRP A 84 3.53 9.95 8.52
C TRP A 84 4.82 10.08 7.73
N HIS A 85 5.84 9.30 8.11
CA HIS A 85 7.04 9.14 7.29
C HIS A 85 6.66 8.44 5.99
N TYR A 86 6.64 9.20 4.89
CA TYR A 86 6.88 8.63 3.57
C TYR A 86 8.19 7.84 3.65
N PRO A 87 8.26 6.59 3.17
CA PRO A 87 9.54 6.01 2.82
C PRO A 87 10.11 6.89 1.70
N SER A 88 10.99 7.82 2.08
CA SER A 88 11.76 8.63 1.14
C SER A 88 12.54 7.66 0.27
N GLU A 89 12.22 7.67 -1.01
CA GLU A 89 13.10 7.28 -2.10
C GLU A 89 13.60 5.83 -2.07
N VAL A 90 13.00 5.05 -2.96
CA VAL A 90 13.68 4.03 -3.75
C VAL A 90 15.15 4.42 -3.94
N SER A 91 16.07 3.69 -3.29
CA SER A 91 17.50 3.76 -3.57
C SER A 91 17.76 3.39 -5.03
N GLN A 92 17.67 4.37 -5.91
CA GLN A 92 18.37 4.39 -7.18
C GLN A 92 19.71 5.06 -6.92
N ASP A 93 20.71 4.28 -6.52
CA ASP A 93 22.09 4.46 -6.98
C ASP A 93 22.94 3.27 -6.53
N SER A 94 22.89 2.22 -7.34
CA SER A 94 23.91 1.18 -7.40
C SER A 94 24.10 0.83 -8.86
N ALA A 95 24.66 1.75 -9.63
CA ALA A 95 25.22 1.47 -10.95
C ALA A 95 26.04 2.66 -11.45
N SER A 96 27.33 2.68 -11.15
CA SER A 96 28.44 3.21 -11.98
C SER A 96 29.73 3.08 -11.17
N SER A 97 30.86 2.54 -11.61
CA SER A 97 31.25 1.84 -12.83
C SER A 97 32.57 1.13 -12.51
N HIS A 98 32.73 -0.09 -13.02
CA HIS A 98 34.05 -0.67 -13.28
C HIS A 98 34.83 0.23 -14.24
N THR A 99 36.06 0.62 -13.89
CA THR A 99 37.20 0.58 -14.82
C THR A 99 38.49 0.50 -14.02
#